data_AF-W1VJV2-F1
#
_entry.id   AF-W1VJV2-F1
#
_cell.length_a   1.000
_cell.length_b   1.000
_cell.length_c   1.000
_cell.angle_alpha   90.00
_cell.angle_beta   90.00
_cell.angle_gamma   90.00
#
_symmetry.space_group_name_H-M   'P 1'
#
loop_
_entity.id
_entity.type
_entity.pdbx_description
1 polymer ?
#
loop_
_entity_poly.entity_id
_entity_poly.type
_entity_poly.pdbx_seq_one_letter_code
_entity_poly.pdbx_strand_id
1 'polypeptide(L)'
;VPKGVGNAYQTLEPNTAYTYLVNDHWSPDAQYTFLNLADETAKVPWPIALEDAILSDKDKAHPRLAEVTPFPAPEAAGRRVLVTGAKGQLGRALMAQLPEAGFVTTGVDLPEVDIADAEQIAEINWSAYDIIINAAAWTAVDAAETAEGRPASWRANATGPANLARVASEHGITLVHLSS
;
A
#
# COMPACT_ATOMS: atom_id res chain seq x y z
N VAL A 1 -4.60 6.89 -13.14
CA VAL A 1 -3.22 6.76 -12.66
C VAL A 1 -3.19 7.16 -11.20
N PRO A 2 -3.05 6.19 -10.29
CA PRO A 2 -2.92 6.46 -8.87
C PRO A 2 -1.70 7.34 -8.56
N LYS A 3 -1.75 8.09 -7.44
CA LYS A 3 -0.56 8.81 -6.94
C LYS A 3 0.59 7.83 -6.71
N GLY A 4 1.80 8.23 -7.12
CA GLY A 4 3.00 7.38 -7.03
C GLY A 4 3.20 6.39 -8.18
N VAL A 5 2.25 6.28 -9.12
CA VAL A 5 2.41 5.46 -10.33
C VAL A 5 2.86 6.35 -11.50
N GLY A 6 4.04 6.07 -12.05
CA GLY A 6 4.49 6.69 -13.30
C GLY A 6 3.71 6.16 -14.50
N ASN A 7 3.41 7.03 -15.46
CA ASN A 7 2.73 6.65 -16.70
C ASN A 7 3.36 7.40 -17.88
N ALA A 8 3.54 6.70 -19.00
CA ALA A 8 3.96 7.24 -20.27
C ALA A 8 3.38 6.36 -21.39
N TYR A 9 3.23 6.93 -22.59
CA TYR A 9 2.64 6.24 -23.74
C TYR A 9 3.41 6.59 -25.01
N GLN A 10 3.33 5.69 -25.99
CA GLN A 10 3.84 5.90 -27.34
C GLN A 10 2.74 5.46 -28.32
N THR A 11 2.41 6.31 -29.29
CA THR A 11 1.39 6.03 -30.30
C THR A 11 2.06 5.60 -31.59
N LEU A 12 1.60 4.48 -32.18
CA LEU A 12 2.13 3.97 -33.45
C LEU A 12 1.43 4.56 -34.67
N GLU A 13 0.24 5.13 -34.48
CA GLU A 13 -0.61 5.67 -35.54
C GLU A 13 -0.95 7.15 -35.29
N PRO A 14 -1.01 7.99 -36.35
CA PRO A 14 -1.47 9.37 -36.24
C PRO A 14 -2.91 9.47 -35.71
N ASN A 15 -3.25 10.61 -35.09
CA ASN A 15 -4.59 10.90 -34.57
C ASN A 15 -5.10 9.93 -33.50
N THR A 16 -4.19 9.28 -32.77
CA THR A 16 -4.54 8.45 -31.61
C THR A 16 -4.97 9.32 -30.43
N ALA A 17 -6.11 9.01 -29.81
CA ALA A 17 -6.55 9.62 -28.57
C ALA A 17 -6.15 8.73 -27.37
N TYR A 18 -5.50 9.32 -26.37
CA TYR A 18 -5.14 8.65 -25.13
C TYR A 18 -5.90 9.28 -23.95
N THR A 19 -6.76 8.48 -23.30
CA THR A 19 -7.59 8.92 -22.17
C THR A 19 -7.33 8.01 -20.97
N TYR A 20 -7.19 8.60 -19.79
CA TYR A 20 -7.00 7.85 -18.54
C TYR A 20 -7.74 8.52 -17.37
N LEU A 21 -8.22 7.70 -16.44
CA LEU A 21 -8.84 8.18 -15.20
C LEU A 21 -7.76 8.70 -14.24
N VAL A 22 -8.01 9.82 -13.57
CA VAL A 22 -7.12 10.40 -12.55
C VAL A 22 -7.85 10.52 -11.21
N ASN A 23 -7.09 10.51 -10.12
CA ASN A 23 -7.64 10.56 -8.76
C ASN A 23 -7.88 11.99 -8.25
N ASP A 24 -7.45 13.01 -9.00
CA ASP A 24 -7.58 14.42 -8.65
C ASP A 24 -7.85 15.25 -9.91
N HIS A 25 -8.49 16.41 -9.74
CA HIS A 25 -8.66 17.39 -10.82
C HIS A 25 -7.31 18.03 -11.21
N TRP A 26 -7.23 18.49 -12.46
CA TRP A 26 -6.08 19.26 -12.92
C TRP A 26 -5.93 20.55 -12.11
N SER A 27 -4.70 20.89 -11.75
CA SER A 27 -4.35 22.15 -11.08
C SER A 27 -3.08 22.74 -11.70
N PRO A 28 -3.03 24.06 -11.95
CA PRO A 28 -1.83 24.72 -12.46
C PRO A 28 -0.69 24.74 -11.44
N ASP A 29 -1.01 24.64 -10.15
CA ASP A 29 -0.05 24.70 -9.03
C ASP A 29 0.44 23.31 -8.59
N ALA A 30 -0.06 22.24 -9.21
CA ALA A 30 0.31 20.89 -8.84
C ALA A 30 1.79 20.61 -9.18
N GLN A 31 2.52 20.11 -8.18
CA GLN A 31 3.86 19.59 -8.38
C GLN A 31 3.79 18.12 -8.82
N TYR A 32 4.46 17.81 -9.92
CA TYR A 32 4.53 16.47 -10.49
C TYR A 32 5.98 16.01 -10.51
N THR A 33 6.19 14.76 -10.15
CA THR A 33 7.47 14.08 -10.34
C THR A 33 7.48 13.48 -11.74
N PHE A 34 8.51 13.77 -12.52
CA PHE A 34 8.69 13.24 -13.87
C PHE A 34 10.00 12.47 -13.96
N LEU A 35 10.01 11.41 -14.76
CA LEU A 35 11.19 10.63 -15.10
C LEU A 35 11.45 10.77 -16.60
N ASN A 36 12.71 10.94 -16.99
CA ASN A 36 13.11 10.95 -18.40
C ASN A 36 12.79 9.61 -19.07
N LEU A 37 12.16 9.65 -20.24
CA LEU A 37 11.81 8.45 -21.02
C LEU A 37 13.04 7.64 -21.42
N ALA A 38 14.19 8.30 -21.57
CA ALA A 38 15.46 7.70 -21.97
C ALA A 38 16.27 7.15 -20.77
N ASP A 39 15.73 7.20 -19.55
CA ASP A 39 16.44 6.72 -18.37
C ASP A 39 16.75 5.21 -18.48
N GLU A 40 18.05 4.89 -18.44
CA GLU A 40 18.58 3.56 -18.68
C GLU A 40 18.24 2.59 -17.54
N THR A 41 17.93 3.12 -16.36
CA THR A 41 17.60 2.33 -15.18
C THR A 41 16.14 1.88 -15.19
N ALA A 42 15.25 2.67 -15.81
CA ALA A 42 13.85 2.31 -16.00
C ALA A 42 13.66 1.13 -16.96
N LYS A 43 14.61 0.93 -17.88
CA LYS A 43 14.65 -0.20 -18.83
C LYS A 43 13.33 -0.44 -19.57
N VAL A 44 12.63 0.64 -19.93
CA VAL A 44 11.38 0.54 -20.68
C VAL A 44 11.69 0.17 -22.14
N PRO A 45 11.17 -0.96 -22.65
CA PRO A 45 11.43 -1.39 -24.03
C PRO A 45 10.49 -0.65 -25.00
N TRP A 46 10.81 0.61 -25.30
CA TRP A 46 10.02 1.43 -26.22
C TRP A 46 9.94 0.79 -27.62
N PRO A 47 8.72 0.51 -28.15
CA PRO A 47 8.56 -0.12 -29.47
C PRO A 47 9.15 0.67 -30.63
N ILE A 48 9.10 2.00 -30.56
CA ILE A 48 9.81 2.91 -31.45
C ILE A 48 10.98 3.49 -30.64
N ALA A 49 12.20 3.42 -31.20
CA ALA A 49 13.38 4.00 -30.59
C ALA A 49 13.17 5.49 -30.27
N LEU A 50 13.67 5.96 -29.13
CA LEU A 50 13.42 7.33 -28.69
C LEU A 50 14.08 8.38 -29.59
N GLU A 51 15.15 8.03 -30.32
CA GLU A 51 15.72 8.89 -31.37
C GLU A 51 14.78 9.11 -32.57
N ASP A 52 13.90 8.14 -32.85
CA ASP A 52 12.94 8.17 -33.96
C ASP A 52 11.55 8.65 -33.50
N ALA A 53 11.32 8.72 -32.20
CA ALA A 53 10.07 9.15 -31.61
C ALA A 53 9.92 10.68 -31.61
N ILE A 54 8.70 11.17 -31.83
CA ILE A 54 8.38 12.58 -31.65
C ILE A 54 8.16 12.83 -30.16
N LEU A 55 9.14 13.50 -29.52
CA LEU A 55 9.09 13.85 -28.10
C LEU A 55 8.85 15.34 -27.91
N SER A 56 8.05 15.70 -26.90
CA SER A 56 7.91 17.09 -26.48
C SER A 56 9.22 17.60 -25.87
N ASP A 57 9.48 18.91 -25.94
CA ASP A 57 10.66 19.48 -25.31
C ASP A 57 10.64 19.32 -23.78
N LYS A 58 9.43 19.23 -23.19
CA LYS A 58 9.24 18.92 -21.78
C LYS A 58 9.73 17.50 -21.45
N ASP A 59 9.35 16.50 -22.24
CA ASP A 59 9.76 15.11 -22.01
C ASP A 59 11.27 14.92 -22.15
N LYS A 60 11.89 15.63 -23.11
CA LYS A 60 13.36 15.63 -23.29
C LYS A 60 14.08 16.22 -22.08
N ALA A 61 13.48 17.20 -21.41
CA ALA A 61 14.07 17.93 -20.28
C ALA A 61 13.80 17.30 -18.91
N HIS A 62 13.03 16.21 -18.82
CA HIS A 62 12.80 15.53 -17.55
C HIS A 62 14.10 14.97 -16.95
N PRO A 63 14.22 14.92 -15.60
CA PRO A 63 15.43 14.46 -14.92
C PRO A 63 15.63 12.95 -15.06
N ARG A 64 16.89 12.51 -14.91
CA ARG A 64 17.23 11.08 -14.75
C ARG A 64 16.78 10.58 -13.39
N LEU A 65 16.55 9.28 -13.22
CA LEU A 65 16.01 8.68 -11.99
C LEU A 65 16.81 9.07 -10.74
N ALA A 66 18.13 9.17 -10.87
CA ALA A 66 19.02 9.58 -9.78
C ALA A 66 18.81 11.04 -9.31
N GLU A 67 18.22 11.88 -10.15
CA GLU A 67 17.96 13.31 -9.92
C GLU A 67 16.47 13.57 -9.65
N VAL A 68 15.62 12.56 -9.83
CA VAL A 68 14.19 12.63 -9.53
C VAL A 68 14.01 12.88 -8.04
N THR A 69 13.34 13.98 -7.68
CA THR A 69 12.81 14.14 -6.34
C THR A 69 11.59 13.22 -6.18
N PRO A 70 11.62 12.21 -5.31
CA PRO A 70 10.49 11.32 -5.10
C PRO A 70 9.25 12.13 -4.73
N PHE A 71 8.08 11.68 -5.16
CA PHE A 71 6.83 12.24 -4.65
C PHE A 71 6.89 12.17 -3.12
N PRO A 72 6.66 13.27 -2.39
CA PRO A 72 6.69 13.20 -0.94
C PRO A 72 5.67 12.14 -0.54
N ALA A 73 6.14 11.08 0.13
CA ALA A 73 5.21 10.19 0.80
C ALA A 73 4.32 11.09 1.66
N PRO A 74 2.98 10.93 1.66
CA PRO A 74 2.16 11.66 2.62
C PRO A 74 2.81 11.41 3.98
N GLU A 75 3.26 12.47 4.67
CA GLU A 75 4.22 12.35 5.77
C GLU A 75 3.73 11.24 6.70
N ALA A 76 4.42 10.10 6.64
CA ALA A 76 4.22 9.00 7.56
C ALA A 76 4.61 9.43 8.98
N ALA A 77 5.42 10.50 9.07
CA ALA A 77 5.85 11.15 10.29
C ALA A 77 4.66 11.43 11.22
N GLY A 78 4.58 10.65 12.29
CA GLY A 78 3.56 10.82 13.31
C GLY A 78 2.22 10.11 13.03
N ARG A 79 2.02 9.48 11.86
CA ARG A 79 0.86 8.61 11.65
C ARG A 79 0.97 7.39 12.56
N ARG A 80 -0.16 7.04 13.19
CA ARG A 80 -0.25 6.00 14.22
C ARG A 80 -0.75 4.71 13.60
N VAL A 81 0.06 3.67 13.66
CA VAL A 81 -0.20 2.37 13.01
C VAL A 81 -0.40 1.30 14.07
N LEU A 82 -1.51 0.58 14.00
CA LEU A 82 -1.72 -0.66 14.73
C LEU A 82 -1.33 -1.86 13.83
N VAL A 83 -0.43 -2.71 14.30
CA VAL A 83 -0.07 -3.98 13.64
C VAL A 83 -0.66 -5.13 14.45
N THR A 84 -1.56 -5.92 13.87
CA THR A 84 -2.03 -7.18 14.50
C THR A 84 -1.15 -8.34 14.06
N GLY A 85 -1.00 -9.37 14.90
CA GLY A 85 -0.06 -10.46 14.63
C GLY A 85 1.40 -10.00 14.75
N ALA A 86 1.67 -9.01 15.61
CA ALA A 86 2.96 -8.35 15.73
C ALA A 86 4.10 -9.28 16.19
N LYS A 87 3.79 -10.41 16.82
CA LYS A 87 4.73 -11.47 17.20
C LYS A 87 4.87 -12.54 16.10
N GLY A 88 4.19 -12.41 14.96
CA GLY A 88 4.42 -13.24 13.76
C GLY A 88 5.72 -12.87 13.03
N GLN A 89 6.11 -13.65 12.02
CA GLN A 89 7.32 -13.37 11.22
C GLN A 89 7.22 -12.00 10.53
N LEU A 90 6.12 -11.77 9.81
CA LEU A 90 5.86 -10.50 9.15
C LEU A 90 5.61 -9.37 10.15
N GLY A 91 4.83 -9.63 11.21
CA GLY A 91 4.56 -8.65 12.26
C GLY A 91 5.85 -8.10 12.87
N ARG A 92 6.82 -8.95 13.21
CA ARG A 92 8.12 -8.50 13.74
C ARG A 92 8.89 -7.64 12.75
N ALA A 93 8.88 -7.99 11.47
CA ALA A 93 9.52 -7.19 10.43
C ALA A 93 8.87 -5.80 10.30
N LEU A 94 7.52 -5.75 10.30
CA LEU A 94 6.77 -4.50 10.27
C LEU A 94 7.05 -3.64 11.50
N MET A 95 7.07 -4.23 12.69
CA MET A 95 7.38 -3.51 13.94
C MET A 95 8.78 -2.89 13.94
N ALA A 96 9.74 -3.46 13.21
CA ALA A 96 11.08 -2.90 13.05
C ALA A 96 11.14 -1.79 11.98
N GLN A 97 10.46 -1.98 10.84
CA GLN A 97 10.59 -1.11 9.67
C GLN A 97 9.68 0.12 9.73
N LEU A 98 8.49 0.03 10.33
CA LEU A 98 7.54 1.15 10.38
C LEU A 98 8.06 2.36 11.17
N PRO A 99 8.73 2.22 12.32
CA PRO A 99 9.36 3.35 13.00
C PRO A 99 10.46 4.02 12.17
N GLU A 100 11.27 3.25 11.44
CA GLU A 100 12.30 3.79 10.53
C GLU A 100 11.68 4.60 9.38
N ALA A 101 10.46 4.21 8.97
CA ALA A 101 9.65 4.95 8.00
C ALA A 101 8.87 6.14 8.61
N GLY A 102 9.04 6.44 9.90
CA GLY A 102 8.44 7.60 10.57
C GLY A 102 7.07 7.37 11.23
N PHE A 103 6.56 6.14 11.25
CA PHE A 103 5.27 5.82 11.87
C PHE A 103 5.39 5.60 13.38
N VAL A 104 4.38 6.07 14.13
CA VAL A 104 4.19 5.70 15.54
C VAL A 104 3.50 4.35 15.58
N THR A 105 4.24 3.29 15.89
CA THR A 105 3.76 1.91 15.70
C THR A 105 3.38 1.28 17.04
N THR A 106 2.22 0.63 17.09
CA THR A 106 1.76 -0.21 18.21
C THR A 106 1.49 -1.61 17.68
N GLY A 107 2.06 -2.63 18.34
CA GLY A 107 1.88 -4.03 17.96
C GLY A 107 0.97 -4.76 18.95
N VAL A 108 0.03 -5.54 18.45
CA VAL A 108 -0.83 -6.42 19.24
C VAL A 108 -0.82 -7.84 18.67
N ASP A 109 -1.02 -8.83 19.54
CA ASP A 109 -1.04 -10.24 19.16
C ASP A 109 -1.75 -11.06 20.25
N LEU A 110 -1.94 -12.35 20.00
CA LEU A 110 -2.35 -13.33 21.00
C LEU A 110 -1.26 -13.52 22.09
N PRO A 111 -1.67 -13.86 23.32
CA PRO A 111 -3.06 -13.98 23.79
C PRO A 111 -3.70 -12.65 24.21
N GLU A 112 -2.98 -11.52 24.14
CA GLU A 112 -3.43 -10.24 24.71
C GLU A 112 -4.54 -9.57 23.91
N VAL A 113 -4.53 -9.74 22.58
CA VAL A 113 -5.59 -9.25 21.69
C VAL A 113 -5.93 -10.36 20.68
N ASP A 114 -7.14 -10.89 20.79
CA ASP A 114 -7.73 -11.76 19.76
C ASP A 114 -8.58 -10.93 18.79
N ILE A 115 -8.13 -10.80 17.54
CA ILE A 115 -8.86 -10.03 16.53
C ILE A 115 -10.24 -10.64 16.19
N ALA A 116 -10.46 -11.92 16.49
CA ALA A 116 -11.73 -12.60 16.30
C ALA A 116 -12.71 -12.38 17.47
N ASP A 117 -12.25 -11.81 18.59
CA ASP A 117 -13.07 -11.46 19.74
C ASP A 117 -13.61 -10.03 19.58
N ALA A 118 -14.92 -9.93 19.32
CA ALA A 118 -15.56 -8.64 19.07
C ALA A 118 -15.60 -7.74 20.33
N GLU A 119 -15.59 -8.32 21.53
CA GLU A 119 -15.59 -7.54 22.78
C GLU A 119 -14.22 -6.89 22.98
N GLN A 120 -13.13 -7.65 22.85
CA GLN A 120 -11.77 -7.09 22.90
C GLN A 120 -11.54 -6.03 21.82
N ILE A 121 -12.03 -6.27 20.60
CA ILE A 121 -11.95 -5.28 19.51
C ILE A 121 -12.71 -3.99 19.86
N ALA A 122 -13.83 -4.07 20.58
CA ALA A 122 -14.61 -2.89 20.98
C ALA A 122 -13.93 -2.07 22.09
N GLU A 123 -13.07 -2.68 22.91
CA GLU A 123 -12.34 -2.00 23.99
C GLU A 123 -11.14 -1.17 23.49
N ILE A 124 -10.66 -1.44 22.27
CA ILE A 124 -9.53 -0.71 21.70
C ILE A 124 -9.96 0.74 21.39
N ASN A 125 -9.16 1.71 21.86
CA ASN A 125 -9.37 3.11 21.51
C ASN A 125 -8.95 3.39 20.05
N TRP A 126 -9.86 3.15 19.12
CA TRP A 126 -9.60 3.29 17.68
C TRP A 126 -9.25 4.71 17.23
N SER A 127 -9.62 5.75 18.00
CA SER A 127 -9.19 7.14 17.73
C SER A 127 -7.67 7.34 17.88
N ALA A 128 -6.97 6.38 18.50
CA ALA A 128 -5.52 6.37 18.63
C ALA A 128 -4.78 5.96 17.35
N TYR A 129 -5.48 5.50 16.30
CA TYR A 129 -4.86 4.92 15.12
C TYR A 129 -5.39 5.51 13.82
N ASP A 130 -4.50 5.64 12.84
CA ASP A 130 -4.81 6.12 11.49
C ASP A 130 -4.75 5.00 10.45
N ILE A 131 -4.06 3.90 10.78
CA ILE A 131 -3.85 2.72 9.93
C ILE A 131 -3.91 1.46 10.79
N ILE A 132 -4.55 0.41 10.26
CA ILE A 132 -4.45 -0.97 10.75
C ILE A 132 -3.72 -1.79 9.69
N ILE A 133 -2.67 -2.50 10.08
CA ILE A 133 -2.03 -3.51 9.24
C ILE A 133 -2.30 -4.88 9.86
N ASN A 134 -3.13 -5.68 9.19
CA ASN A 134 -3.48 -7.02 9.65
C ASN A 134 -2.46 -8.05 9.17
N ALA A 135 -1.50 -8.40 10.03
CA ALA A 135 -0.54 -9.48 9.81
C ALA A 135 -0.85 -10.75 10.65
N ALA A 136 -1.97 -10.76 11.38
CA ALA A 136 -2.46 -11.96 12.05
C ALA A 136 -3.15 -12.88 11.05
N ALA A 137 -2.73 -14.15 11.04
CA ALA A 137 -3.34 -15.20 10.22
C ALA A 137 -3.04 -16.58 10.81
N TRP A 138 -3.92 -17.54 10.52
CA TRP A 138 -3.62 -18.97 10.65
C TRP A 138 -3.00 -19.47 9.36
N THR A 139 -1.71 -19.85 9.40
CA THR A 139 -0.94 -20.24 8.21
C THR A 139 -0.63 -21.73 8.14
N ALA A 140 -1.04 -22.53 9.12
CA ALA A 140 -0.87 -23.98 9.10
C ALA A 140 -1.97 -24.62 8.20
N VAL A 141 -1.72 -24.63 6.90
CA VAL A 141 -2.67 -25.05 5.84
C VAL A 141 -3.20 -26.46 6.09
N ASP A 142 -2.33 -27.44 6.32
CA ASP A 142 -2.75 -28.83 6.54
C ASP A 142 -3.65 -28.97 7.78
N ALA A 143 -3.32 -28.22 8.84
CA ALA A 143 -4.12 -28.23 10.07
C ALA A 143 -5.47 -27.52 9.88
N ALA A 144 -5.57 -26.54 8.97
CA ALA A 144 -6.82 -25.83 8.70
C ALA A 144 -7.90 -26.74 8.08
N GLU A 145 -7.49 -27.83 7.43
CA GLU A 145 -8.41 -28.81 6.82
C GLU A 145 -9.02 -29.80 7.83
N THR A 146 -8.47 -29.88 9.05
CA THR A 146 -8.99 -30.79 10.09
C THR A 146 -10.23 -30.23 10.76
N ALA A 147 -11.01 -31.11 11.40
CA ALA A 147 -12.21 -30.70 12.13
C ALA A 147 -11.87 -29.77 13.30
N GLU A 148 -10.72 -29.97 13.93
CA GLU A 148 -10.24 -29.19 15.08
C GLU A 148 -9.60 -27.86 14.66
N GLY A 149 -8.86 -27.82 13.55
CA GLY A 149 -8.16 -26.62 13.09
C GLY A 149 -9.03 -25.68 12.27
N ARG A 150 -10.09 -26.18 11.61
CA ARG A 150 -11.01 -25.36 10.82
C ARG A 150 -11.67 -24.22 11.62
N PRO A 151 -12.18 -24.43 12.85
CA PRO A 151 -12.69 -23.33 13.68
C PRO A 151 -11.63 -22.27 13.99
N ALA A 152 -10.41 -22.67 14.32
CA ALA A 152 -9.31 -21.73 14.62
C ALA A 152 -8.89 -20.95 13.37
N SER A 153 -8.79 -21.62 12.23
CA SER A 153 -8.54 -20.99 10.93
C SER A 153 -9.63 -19.99 10.57
N TRP A 154 -10.91 -20.35 10.72
CA TRP A 154 -12.03 -19.44 10.44
C TRP A 154 -12.02 -18.21 11.34
N ARG A 155 -11.73 -18.40 12.64
CA ARG A 155 -11.57 -17.28 13.58
C ARG A 155 -10.48 -16.32 13.11
N ALA A 156 -9.28 -16.83 12.82
CA ALA A 156 -8.14 -16.01 12.47
C ALA A 156 -8.24 -15.36 11.07
N ASN A 157 -8.78 -16.09 10.08
CA ASN A 157 -8.70 -15.70 8.67
C ASN A 157 -10.02 -15.16 8.10
N ALA A 158 -11.15 -15.31 8.79
CA ALA A 158 -12.44 -14.76 8.37
C ALA A 158 -13.04 -13.82 9.42
N THR A 159 -13.27 -14.31 10.64
CA THR A 159 -13.90 -13.49 11.69
C THR A 159 -13.03 -12.30 12.09
N GLY A 160 -11.73 -12.53 12.30
CA GLY A 160 -10.77 -11.47 12.64
C GLY A 160 -10.73 -10.34 11.61
N PRO A 161 -10.45 -10.63 10.33
CA PRO A 161 -10.48 -9.63 9.27
C PRO A 161 -11.82 -8.91 9.15
N ALA A 162 -12.95 -9.61 9.33
CA ALA A 162 -14.28 -9.01 9.29
C ALA A 162 -14.47 -7.97 10.42
N ASN A 163 -14.03 -8.28 11.64
CA ASN A 163 -14.07 -7.35 12.76
C ASN A 163 -13.23 -6.09 12.49
N LEU A 164 -12.00 -6.28 11.99
CA LEU A 164 -11.10 -5.17 11.66
C LEU A 164 -11.65 -4.31 10.52
N ALA A 165 -12.24 -4.92 9.49
CA ALA A 165 -12.85 -4.20 8.37
C ALA A 165 -14.05 -3.35 8.83
N ARG A 166 -14.90 -3.89 9.71
CA ARG A 166 -16.02 -3.16 10.29
C ARG A 166 -15.54 -1.92 11.04
N VAL A 167 -14.61 -2.09 11.98
CA VAL A 167 -14.02 -0.98 12.74
C VAL A 167 -13.35 0.04 11.82
N ALA A 168 -12.58 -0.42 10.83
CA ALA A 168 -11.90 0.47 9.91
C ALA A 168 -12.88 1.36 9.13
N SER A 169 -13.99 0.77 8.69
CA SER A 169 -15.09 1.51 8.05
C SER A 169 -15.77 2.50 9.00
N GLU A 170 -16.11 2.06 10.22
CA GLU A 170 -16.78 2.88 11.24
C GLU A 170 -15.95 4.11 11.64
N HIS A 171 -14.63 3.98 11.72
CA HIS A 171 -13.72 5.01 12.19
C HIS A 171 -12.95 5.74 11.08
N GLY A 172 -13.15 5.38 9.81
CA GLY A 172 -12.41 5.97 8.69
C GLY A 172 -10.91 5.63 8.69
N ILE A 173 -10.53 4.48 9.24
CA ILE A 173 -9.13 4.01 9.35
C ILE A 173 -8.74 3.28 8.08
N THR A 174 -7.50 3.49 7.61
CA THR A 174 -6.97 2.70 6.49
C THR A 174 -6.68 1.27 6.96
N LEU A 175 -7.33 0.27 6.36
CA LEU A 175 -7.02 -1.14 6.61
C LEU A 175 -6.15 -1.71 5.48
N VAL A 176 -4.97 -2.20 5.85
CA VAL A 176 -4.11 -3.02 5.00
C VAL A 176 -4.23 -4.47 5.47
N HIS A 177 -4.82 -5.33 4.67
CA HIS A 177 -4.97 -6.75 4.97
C HIS A 177 -4.10 -7.59 4.04
N LEU A 178 -3.26 -8.44 4.62
CA LEU A 178 -2.48 -9.41 3.86
C LEU A 178 -3.29 -10.68 3.65
N SER A 179 -3.38 -11.11 2.40
CA SER A 179 -4.08 -12.32 1.97
C SER A 179 -3.13 -13.18 1.12
N SER A 180 -3.43 -14.47 1.02
CA SER A 180 -2.75 -15.47 0.19
C SER A 180 -3.73 -16.25 -0.65
#